data_AF-A0AAW4L2Z3-F1
#
_entry.id   AF-A0AAW4L2Z3-F1
#
_cell.length_a   1.000
_cell.length_b   1.000
_cell.length_c   1.000
_cell.angle_alpha   90.00
_cell.angle_beta   90.00
_cell.angle_gamma   90.00
#
_symmetry.space_group_name_H-M   'P 1'
#
loop_
_entity.id
_entity.type
_entity.pdbx_description
1 polymer ?
#
loop_
_entity_poly.entity_id
_entity_poly.type
_entity_poly.pdbx_seq_one_letter_code
_entity_poly.pdbx_strand_id
1 'polypeptide(L)'
;MNKEMSERALEYLAVEEFPFGIASGIPVGVTVAGKFGEKESGPNLQVKSLHDYGIVYHAKQPYLICIMTEGDNFYNLAPIIHEISRTVYEEVENQTRSQ
;
A
#
# COMPACT_ATOMS: atom_id res chain seq x y z
N MET A 1 22.25 7.59 -6.78
CA MET A 1 21.32 8.03 -5.71
C MET A 1 22.10 8.06 -4.41
N ASN A 2 22.08 9.15 -3.65
CA ASN A 2 22.78 9.25 -2.35
C ASN A 2 21.76 9.14 -1.20
N LYS A 3 22.25 9.07 0.05
CA LYS A 3 21.41 8.92 1.25
C LYS A 3 20.37 10.04 1.36
N GLU A 4 20.79 11.29 1.20
CA GLU A 4 19.93 12.47 1.28
C GLU A 4 18.79 12.40 0.25
N MET A 5 19.10 12.07 -1.01
CA MET A 5 18.07 11.92 -2.05
C MET A 5 17.10 10.77 -1.76
N SER A 6 17.60 9.69 -1.13
CA SER A 6 16.75 8.56 -0.73
C SER A 6 15.79 8.96 0.39
N GLU A 7 16.26 9.71 1.39
CA GLU A 7 15.45 10.22 2.50
C GLU A 7 14.39 11.19 1.97
N ARG A 8 14.76 12.12 1.07
CA ARG A 8 13.81 13.03 0.43
C ARG A 8 12.76 12.31 -0.41
N ALA A 9 13.14 11.24 -1.11
CA ALA A 9 12.16 10.43 -1.85
C ALA A 9 11.15 9.78 -0.90
N LEU A 10 11.61 9.24 0.24
CA LEU A 10 10.73 8.66 1.25
C LEU A 10 9.80 9.69 1.89
N GLU A 11 10.28 10.91 2.13
CA GLU A 11 9.43 12.01 2.61
C GLU A 11 8.27 12.29 1.66
N TYR A 12 8.53 12.33 0.35
CA TYR A 12 7.45 12.53 -0.63
C TYR A 12 6.46 11.37 -0.66
N LEU A 13 6.92 10.13 -0.52
CA LEU A 13 6.06 8.95 -0.52
C LEU A 13 5.26 8.80 0.79
N ALA A 14 5.78 9.31 1.92
CA ALA A 14 5.14 9.23 3.23
C ALA A 14 4.03 10.28 3.45
N VAL A 15 3.99 11.33 2.63
CA VAL A 15 2.98 12.40 2.68
C VAL A 15 1.80 12.10 1.74
N GLU A 16 1.85 11.01 0.95
CA GLU A 16 0.77 10.67 0.02
C GLU A 16 -0.54 10.37 0.78
N GLU A 17 -1.49 11.33 0.76
CA GLU A 17 -2.85 11.16 1.27
C GLU A 17 -3.70 10.38 0.28
N PHE A 18 -3.39 9.09 0.10
CA PHE A 18 -4.29 8.17 -0.61
C PHE A 18 -5.13 7.41 0.43
N PRO A 19 -6.43 7.74 0.62
CA PRO A 19 -7.25 7.14 1.67
C PRO A 19 -7.70 5.70 1.36
N PHE A 20 -7.27 5.15 0.22
CA PHE A 20 -7.59 3.80 -0.24
C PHE A 20 -6.31 2.94 -0.27
N GLY A 21 -6.43 1.69 -0.74
CA GLY A 21 -5.26 0.82 -0.93
C GLY A 21 -4.64 0.33 0.38
N ILE A 22 -3.32 0.23 0.43
CA ILE A 22 -2.55 -0.32 1.56
C ILE A 22 -2.87 0.45 2.83
N ALA A 23 -2.71 1.78 2.81
CA ALA A 23 -2.88 2.63 3.99
C ALA A 23 -4.26 2.47 4.65
N SER A 24 -5.30 2.20 3.85
CA SER A 24 -6.65 2.00 4.37
C SER A 24 -6.82 0.74 5.24
N GLY A 25 -5.96 -0.27 5.07
CA GLY A 25 -5.96 -1.50 5.84
C GLY A 25 -5.12 -1.44 7.12
N ILE A 26 -4.44 -0.32 7.37
CA ILE A 26 -3.48 -0.15 8.47
C ILE A 26 -4.08 0.79 9.55
N PRO A 27 -3.77 0.58 10.86
CA PRO A 27 -4.21 1.50 11.90
C PRO A 27 -3.80 2.95 11.67
N VAL A 28 -4.67 3.88 12.06
CA VAL A 28 -4.41 5.33 12.00
C VAL A 28 -3.15 5.67 12.79
N GLY A 29 -2.29 6.49 12.19
CA GLY A 29 -1.04 6.97 12.81
C GLY A 29 0.19 6.13 12.47
N VAL A 30 0.05 4.99 11.79
CA VAL A 30 1.18 4.26 11.22
C VAL A 30 1.57 4.89 9.89
N THR A 31 2.82 5.33 9.75
CA THR A 31 3.33 5.88 8.49
C THR A 31 3.41 4.79 7.43
N VAL A 32 2.89 5.10 6.24
CA VAL A 32 3.07 4.29 5.03
C VAL A 32 3.71 5.18 3.98
N ALA A 33 4.94 4.85 3.57
CA ALA A 33 5.56 5.49 2.40
C ALA A 33 5.12 4.72 1.16
N GLY A 34 4.13 5.25 0.46
CA GLY A 34 3.39 4.55 -0.58
C GLY A 34 3.58 5.12 -1.99
N LYS A 35 3.27 4.31 -3.00
CA LYS A 35 2.99 4.75 -4.36
C LYS A 35 1.94 3.85 -4.97
N PHE A 36 0.79 4.43 -5.32
CA PHE A 36 -0.20 3.73 -6.14
C PHE A 36 0.00 3.98 -7.65
N GLY A 37 -0.52 3.08 -8.46
CA GLY A 37 -0.58 3.21 -9.91
C GLY A 37 -1.88 2.62 -10.45
N GLU A 38 -2.53 3.35 -11.34
CA GLU A 38 -3.73 2.91 -12.04
C GLU A 38 -3.47 2.79 -13.53
N LYS A 39 -4.14 1.83 -14.17
CA LYS A 39 -4.12 1.68 -15.62
C LYS A 39 -5.49 1.24 -16.10
N GLU A 40 -5.91 1.80 -17.22
CA GLU A 40 -7.08 1.33 -17.95
C GLU A 40 -6.66 0.78 -19.30
N SER A 41 -7.23 -0.35 -19.72
CA SER A 41 -6.87 -0.99 -20.99
C SER A 41 -8.02 -1.83 -21.57
N GLY A 42 -7.78 -2.40 -22.76
CA GLY A 42 -8.75 -3.20 -23.50
C GLY A 42 -9.77 -2.36 -24.29
N PRO A 43 -10.67 -3.02 -25.05
CA PRO A 43 -11.77 -2.35 -25.74
C PRO A 43 -12.58 -1.52 -24.75
N ASN A 44 -12.93 -0.29 -25.11
CA ASN A 44 -13.72 0.62 -24.28
C ASN A 44 -13.20 0.82 -22.84
N LEU A 45 -11.89 0.61 -22.59
CA LEU A 45 -11.25 0.80 -21.28
C LEU A 45 -11.86 -0.07 -20.16
N GLN A 46 -12.36 -1.25 -20.52
CA GLN A 46 -13.08 -2.14 -19.59
C GLN A 46 -12.19 -2.88 -18.58
N VAL A 47 -10.87 -2.93 -18.80
CA VAL A 47 -9.93 -3.54 -17.86
C VAL A 47 -9.29 -2.43 -17.03
N LYS A 48 -9.44 -2.51 -15.71
CA LYS A 48 -8.83 -1.63 -14.72
C LYS A 48 -7.76 -2.40 -13.95
N SER A 49 -6.59 -1.82 -13.80
CA SER A 49 -5.52 -2.35 -12.95
C SER A 49 -5.22 -1.32 -11.86
N LEU A 50 -5.20 -1.75 -10.60
CA LEU A 50 -4.82 -0.94 -9.46
C LEU A 50 -3.70 -1.64 -8.71
N HIS A 51 -2.58 -0.95 -8.58
CA HIS A 51 -1.39 -1.43 -7.90
C HIS A 51 -1.04 -0.46 -6.79
N ASP A 52 -0.66 -1.00 -5.65
CA ASP A 52 -0.22 -0.20 -4.51
C ASP A 52 1.01 -0.85 -3.89
N TYR A 53 2.04 -0.02 -3.66
CA TYR A 53 3.32 -0.42 -3.11
C TYR A 53 3.62 0.46 -1.93
N GLY A 54 4.16 -0.10 -0.84
CA GLY A 54 4.54 0.71 0.29
C GLY A 54 5.55 0.09 1.24
N ILE A 55 6.22 0.97 1.98
CA ILE A 55 6.92 0.65 3.22
C ILE A 55 5.97 0.98 4.36
N VAL A 56 5.60 -0.02 5.16
CA VAL A 56 4.78 0.18 6.37
C VAL A 56 5.73 0.26 7.57
N TYR A 57 5.72 1.41 8.25
CA TYR A 57 6.55 1.65 9.43
C TYR A 57 5.90 1.12 10.71
N HIS A 58 5.64 -0.19 10.75
CA HIS A 58 5.17 -0.87 11.96
C HIS A 58 6.17 -0.70 13.12
N ALA A 59 5.65 -0.45 14.33
CA ALA A 59 6.45 0.02 15.47
C ALA A 59 7.62 -0.91 15.86
N LYS A 60 7.44 -2.23 15.72
CA LYS A 60 8.47 -3.22 16.06
C LYS A 60 9.20 -3.79 14.84
N GLN A 61 8.56 -3.81 13.68
CA GLN A 61 9.04 -4.56 12.52
C GLN A 61 8.53 -3.92 11.23
N PRO A 62 9.19 -2.86 10.73
CA PRO A 62 8.86 -2.29 9.43
C PRO A 62 8.94 -3.33 8.32
N TYR A 63 8.07 -3.22 7.31
CA TYR A 63 8.00 -4.19 6.22
C TYR A 63 7.64 -3.54 4.88
N LEU A 64 7.93 -4.28 3.80
CA LEU A 64 7.56 -3.93 2.43
C LEU A 64 6.31 -4.72 2.02
N ILE A 65 5.39 -4.06 1.32
CA ILE A 65 4.22 -4.71 0.76
C ILE A 65 3.92 -4.16 -0.63
N CYS A 66 3.53 -5.04 -1.55
CA CYS A 66 3.06 -4.71 -2.88
C CYS A 66 1.84 -5.56 -3.17
N ILE A 67 0.74 -4.91 -3.57
CA ILE A 67 -0.49 -5.59 -3.93
C ILE A 67 -0.91 -5.09 -5.30
N MET A 68 -1.13 -6.05 -6.20
CA MET A 68 -1.56 -5.79 -7.56
C MET A 68 -2.92 -6.42 -7.80
N THR A 69 -3.84 -5.64 -8.36
CA THR A 69 -5.19 -6.11 -8.67
C THR A 69 -5.57 -5.71 -10.09
N GLU A 70 -6.40 -6.53 -10.74
CA GLU A 70 -6.96 -6.26 -12.06
C GLU A 70 -8.42 -6.73 -12.08
N GLY A 71 -9.29 -5.98 -12.74
CA GLY A 71 -10.71 -6.29 -12.86
C GLY A 71 -11.44 -5.28 -13.72
N ASP A 72 -12.74 -5.12 -13.48
CA ASP A 72 -13.63 -4.31 -14.33
C ASP A 72 -13.87 -2.89 -13.79
N ASN A 73 -13.62 -2.64 -12.49
CA ASN A 73 -13.78 -1.33 -11.87
C ASN A 73 -12.95 -1.15 -10.58
N PHE A 74 -12.48 0.06 -10.31
CA PHE A 74 -11.67 0.36 -9.13
C PHE A 74 -12.39 0.19 -7.79
N TYR A 75 -13.73 0.29 -7.76
CA TYR A 75 -14.52 0.12 -6.52
C TYR A 75 -14.45 -1.31 -5.99
N ASN A 76 -14.22 -2.30 -6.85
CA ASN A 76 -13.98 -3.68 -6.45
C ASN A 76 -12.50 -3.94 -6.12
N LEU A 77 -11.58 -3.25 -6.79
CA LEU A 77 -10.14 -3.48 -6.63
C LEU A 77 -9.58 -2.91 -5.32
N ALA A 78 -9.94 -1.67 -4.96
CA ALA A 78 -9.43 -1.03 -3.76
C ALA A 78 -9.75 -1.79 -2.45
N PRO A 79 -10.97 -2.34 -2.24
CA PRO A 79 -11.28 -3.15 -1.06
C PRO A 79 -10.46 -4.45 -0.97
N ILE A 80 -10.05 -5.04 -2.10
CA ILE A 80 -9.18 -6.22 -2.09
C ILE A 80 -7.79 -5.84 -1.56
N ILE A 81 -7.25 -4.71 -1.98
CA ILE A 81 -5.97 -4.19 -1.48
C ILE A 81 -6.06 -3.91 0.02
N HIS A 82 -7.16 -3.29 0.47
CA HIS A 82 -7.44 -3.05 1.90
C HIS A 82 -7.38 -4.34 2.72
N GLU A 83 -8.14 -5.37 2.30
CA GLU A 83 -8.29 -6.61 3.06
C GLU A 83 -6.95 -7.37 3.19
N ILE A 84 -6.18 -7.43 2.09
CA ILE A 84 -4.85 -8.04 2.09
C ILE A 84 -3.91 -7.24 2.99
N SER A 85 -3.92 -5.90 2.89
CA SER A 85 -3.09 -5.03 3.73
C SER A 85 -3.36 -5.24 5.21
N ARG A 86 -4.64 -5.27 5.62
CA ARG A 86 -5.07 -5.52 6.99
C ARG A 86 -4.58 -6.87 7.49
N THR A 87 -4.81 -7.93 6.70
CA THR A 87 -4.41 -9.30 7.04
C THR A 87 -2.90 -9.39 7.28
N VAL A 88 -2.09 -8.75 6.41
CA VAL A 88 -0.64 -8.74 6.55
C VAL A 88 -0.19 -7.97 7.80
N TYR A 89 -0.80 -6.81 8.09
CA TYR A 89 -0.47 -6.04 9.29
C TYR A 89 -0.78 -6.81 10.57
N GLU A 90 -1.96 -7.44 10.64
CA GLU A 90 -2.36 -8.27 11.78
C GLU A 90 -1.40 -9.44 12.01
N GLU A 91 -0.93 -10.06 10.93
CA GLU A 91 0.06 -11.13 11.01
C GLU A 91 1.42 -10.65 11.52
N VAL A 92 1.91 -9.49 11.05
CA VAL A 92 3.16 -8.88 11.56
C VAL A 92 3.03 -8.50 13.04
N GLU A 93 1.88 -7.94 13.44
CA GLU A 93 1.56 -7.63 14.84
C GLU A 93 1.60 -8.92 15.70
N ASN A 94 1.00 -10.02 15.22
CA ASN A 94 1.02 -11.31 15.92
C ASN A 94 2.46 -11.85 16.09
N GLN A 95 3.25 -11.85 15.03
CA GLN A 95 4.65 -12.31 15.07
C GLN A 95 5.49 -11.49 16.05
N THR A 96 5.25 -10.19 16.15
CA THR A 96 6.01 -9.30 17.04
C THR A 96 5.50 -9.25 18.49
N ARG A 97 4.33 -9.85 18.78
CA ARG A 97 3.86 -10.12 20.16
C ARG A 97 4.46 -11.38 20.76
N SER A 98 4.83 -12.36 19.92
CA SER A 98 5.44 -13.61 20.34
C SER A 98 6.96 -13.52 20.58
N GLN A 99 7.56 -12.36 20.32
CA GLN A 99 8.97 -12.03 20.59
C GLN A 99 9.10 -11.18 21.86
#